data_AF-A0A974AP24-F1
#
_entry.id   AF-A0A974AP24-F1
#
_cell.length_a   1.000
_cell.length_b   1.000
_cell.length_c   1.000
_cell.angle_alpha   90.00
_cell.angle_beta   90.00
_cell.angle_gamma   90.00
#
_symmetry.space_group_name_H-M   'P 1'
#
loop_
_entity.id
_entity.type
_entity.pdbx_description
1 polymer ?
#
loop_
_entity_poly.entity_id
_entity_poly.type
_entity_poly.pdbx_seq_one_letter_code
_entity_poly.pdbx_strand_id
1 'polypeptide(L)'
;MTWTNKVTWSEGLFLRPQLFQQQERYLESFAHKRTAPLSPFYWGFSQYRIDIESLTLGKLVLASATGICADGTPFDMPSQTPPPPPLTLLPEHLQQTIYLALPIRTPNGEETTFDAAPGSLARFNVFETELRDSNSIGQGAKTVQLSQLRMMLVPEKELTSAWMGLP
;
A
#
# COMPACT_ATOMS: atom_id res chain seq x y z
N MET A 1 -25.14 4.20 -0.94
CA MET A 1 -24.32 3.55 0.11
C MET A 1 -22.90 4.09 -0.01
N THR A 2 -22.22 4.44 1.08
CA THR A 2 -20.79 4.77 0.99
C THR A 2 -19.98 3.49 1.07
N TRP A 3 -18.91 3.40 0.29
CA TRP A 3 -18.07 2.21 0.22
C TRP A 3 -17.40 1.85 1.56
N THR A 4 -17.33 2.78 2.50
CA THR A 4 -16.69 2.60 3.82
C THR A 4 -17.70 2.54 4.98
N ASN A 5 -18.95 2.16 4.71
CA ASN A 5 -19.96 1.99 5.76
C ASN A 5 -19.54 0.92 6.80
N LYS A 6 -19.91 1.16 8.07
CA LYS A 6 -19.67 0.23 9.17
C LYS A 6 -20.44 -1.09 8.99
N VAL A 7 -19.83 -2.20 9.35
CA VAL A 7 -20.49 -3.52 9.41
C VAL A 7 -21.43 -3.60 10.62
N THR A 8 -22.62 -4.15 10.39
CA THR A 8 -23.58 -4.51 11.44
C THR A 8 -23.34 -5.96 11.86
N TRP A 9 -23.08 -6.17 13.14
CA TRP A 9 -22.88 -7.48 13.75
C TRP A 9 -24.15 -7.87 14.50
N SER A 10 -24.86 -8.86 13.98
CA SER A 10 -26.10 -9.39 14.57
C SER A 10 -25.94 -10.85 14.96
N GLU A 11 -26.80 -11.30 15.86
CA GLU A 11 -26.88 -12.72 16.20
C GLU A 11 -27.19 -13.56 14.93
N GLY A 12 -26.57 -14.74 14.84
CA GLY A 12 -26.71 -15.64 13.69
C GLY A 12 -25.98 -15.19 12.42
N LEU A 13 -25.21 -14.09 12.44
CA LEU A 13 -24.44 -13.65 11.28
C LEU A 13 -23.31 -14.64 10.96
N PHE A 14 -23.29 -15.14 9.72
CA PHE A 14 -22.23 -16.01 9.24
C PHE A 14 -20.99 -15.21 8.84
N LEU A 15 -19.82 -15.58 9.36
CA LEU A 15 -18.55 -14.93 9.04
C LEU A 15 -18.14 -15.18 7.59
N ARG A 16 -17.77 -14.12 6.88
CA ARG A 16 -17.25 -14.17 5.52
C ARG A 16 -16.12 -13.14 5.37
N PRO A 17 -15.15 -13.36 4.45
CA PRO A 17 -14.05 -12.43 4.24
C PRO A 17 -14.50 -10.98 4.02
N GLN A 18 -15.62 -10.77 3.32
CA GLN A 18 -16.17 -9.46 3.00
C GLN A 18 -16.51 -8.64 4.24
N LEU A 19 -16.92 -9.27 5.34
CA LEU A 19 -17.24 -8.58 6.59
C LEU A 19 -15.98 -7.99 7.22
N PHE A 20 -14.87 -8.74 7.23
CA PHE A 20 -13.60 -8.26 7.78
C PHE A 20 -12.97 -7.18 6.89
N GLN A 21 -12.96 -7.39 5.58
CA GLN A 21 -12.48 -6.39 4.61
C GLN A 21 -13.27 -5.07 4.72
N GLN A 22 -14.60 -5.15 4.88
CA GLN A 22 -15.44 -3.96 5.04
C GLN A 22 -15.21 -3.27 6.40
N GLN A 23 -15.02 -4.05 7.47
CA GLN A 23 -14.67 -3.54 8.79
C GLN A 23 -13.33 -2.77 8.73
N GLU A 24 -12.31 -3.31 8.07
CA GLU A 24 -11.01 -2.65 7.86
C GLU A 24 -11.16 -1.33 7.10
N ARG A 25 -11.85 -1.34 5.94
CA ARG A 25 -12.13 -0.11 5.17
C ARG A 25 -12.83 0.95 6.00
N TYR A 26 -13.82 0.55 6.83
CA TYR A 26 -14.51 1.48 7.72
C TYR A 26 -13.55 2.10 8.74
N LEU A 27 -12.72 1.29 9.39
CA LEU A 27 -11.78 1.75 10.41
C LEU A 27 -10.68 2.65 9.84
N GLU A 28 -10.09 2.28 8.70
CA GLU A 28 -9.13 3.11 7.97
C GLU A 28 -9.74 4.46 7.57
N SER A 29 -10.96 4.44 6.99
CA SER A 29 -11.67 5.66 6.61
C SER A 29 -12.02 6.54 7.80
N PHE A 30 -12.42 5.94 8.93
CA PHE A 30 -12.70 6.65 10.16
C PHE A 30 -11.44 7.32 10.72
N ALA A 31 -10.32 6.59 10.78
CA ALA A 31 -9.04 7.12 11.23
C ALA A 31 -8.59 8.30 10.35
N HIS A 32 -8.61 8.14 9.03
CA HIS A 32 -8.23 9.19 8.08
C HIS A 32 -9.12 10.44 8.20
N LYS A 33 -10.45 10.28 8.25
CA LYS A 33 -11.39 11.41 8.40
C LYS A 33 -11.20 12.17 9.70
N ARG A 34 -10.75 11.50 10.76
CA ARG A 34 -10.47 12.13 12.06
C ARG A 34 -9.15 12.90 12.07
N THR A 35 -8.17 12.51 11.26
CA THR A 35 -6.82 13.12 11.25
C THR A 35 -6.63 14.16 10.15
N ALA A 36 -7.26 14.00 8.98
CA ALA A 36 -7.14 14.91 7.86
C ALA A 36 -7.40 16.41 8.19
N PRO A 37 -8.35 16.77 9.09
CA PRO A 37 -8.57 18.16 9.45
C PRO A 37 -7.49 18.78 10.36
N LEU A 38 -6.60 17.96 10.94
CA LEU A 38 -5.61 18.42 11.92
C LEU A 38 -4.43 19.16 11.28
N SER A 39 -4.12 18.88 10.02
CA SER A 39 -3.06 19.55 9.28
C SER A 39 -3.43 19.69 7.81
N PRO A 40 -3.30 20.89 7.21
CA PRO A 40 -3.30 20.99 5.76
C PRO A 40 -2.09 20.23 5.18
N PHE A 41 -2.19 19.78 3.93
CA PHE A 41 -1.10 19.11 3.20
C PHE A 41 -0.47 17.93 3.97
N TYR A 42 -1.29 17.09 4.60
CA TYR A 42 -0.87 15.99 5.47
C TYR A 42 -0.16 14.81 4.76
N TRP A 43 -0.03 14.85 3.43
CA TRP A 43 0.47 13.76 2.61
C TRP A 43 1.80 14.12 1.94
N GLY A 44 2.58 13.12 1.56
CA GLY A 44 3.92 13.25 1.00
C GLY A 44 4.93 12.37 1.71
N PHE A 45 6.20 12.56 1.37
CA PHE A 45 7.31 11.92 2.05
C PHE A 45 7.64 12.64 3.36
N SER A 46 7.77 11.89 4.44
CA SER A 46 8.43 12.37 5.66
C SER A 46 9.94 12.16 5.57
N GLN A 47 10.37 11.05 4.96
CA GLN A 47 11.77 10.74 4.67
C GLN A 47 11.84 9.83 3.45
N TYR A 48 12.89 9.97 2.65
CA TYR A 48 13.24 9.00 1.61
C TYR A 48 14.75 8.95 1.41
N ARG A 49 15.25 7.85 0.85
CA ARG A 49 16.65 7.66 0.48
C ARG A 49 16.73 6.90 -0.83
N ILE A 50 17.43 7.48 -1.80
CA ILE A 50 17.77 6.84 -3.06
C ILE A 50 19.14 6.17 -2.92
N ASP A 51 19.30 4.98 -3.49
CA ASP A 51 20.62 4.38 -3.65
C ASP A 51 21.36 5.01 -4.83
N ILE A 52 22.36 5.81 -4.50
CA ILE A 52 23.17 6.57 -5.46
C ILE A 52 24.09 5.64 -6.26
N GLU A 53 24.54 4.52 -5.70
CA GLU A 53 25.42 3.58 -6.41
C GLU A 53 24.66 2.93 -7.56
N SER A 54 23.46 2.42 -7.30
CA SER A 54 22.57 1.90 -8.34
C SER A 54 22.22 2.95 -9.41
N LEU A 55 22.11 4.23 -9.02
CA LEU A 55 21.82 5.31 -9.95
C LEU A 55 22.95 5.52 -10.97
N THR A 56 24.22 5.35 -10.57
CA THR A 56 25.36 5.40 -11.51
C THR A 56 25.31 4.31 -12.58
N LEU A 57 24.60 3.21 -12.30
CA LEU A 57 24.37 2.09 -13.22
C LEU A 57 23.08 2.25 -14.04
N GLY A 58 22.46 3.44 -14.00
CA GLY A 58 21.21 3.71 -14.70
C GLY A 58 19.98 3.06 -14.07
N LYS A 59 20.00 2.76 -12.76
CA LYS A 59 18.85 2.21 -12.03
C LYS A 59 18.44 3.12 -10.89
N LEU A 60 17.18 3.55 -10.88
CA LEU A 60 16.59 4.22 -9.73
C LEU A 60 16.12 3.17 -8.72
N VAL A 61 16.74 3.18 -7.54
CA VAL A 61 16.39 2.31 -6.42
C VAL A 61 16.05 3.16 -5.22
N LEU A 62 14.83 3.01 -4.71
CA LEU A 62 14.39 3.62 -3.47
C LEU A 62 14.84 2.71 -2.32
N ALA A 63 15.86 3.12 -1.56
CA ALA A 63 16.43 2.30 -0.49
C ALA A 63 15.56 2.29 0.77
N SER A 64 14.90 3.40 1.06
CA SER A 64 13.94 3.53 2.17
C SER A 64 13.03 4.72 1.93
N ALA A 65 11.78 4.63 2.37
CA ALA A 65 10.86 5.77 2.36
C ALA A 65 9.75 5.61 3.38
N THR A 66 9.37 6.71 4.02
CA THR A 66 8.26 6.79 4.96
C THR A 66 7.41 8.00 4.62
N GLY A 67 6.08 7.87 4.72
CA GLY A 67 5.19 8.97 4.43
C GLY A 67 3.72 8.57 4.44
N ILE A 68 2.89 9.44 3.87
CA ILE A 68 1.45 9.26 3.79
C ILE A 68 0.98 9.55 2.37
N CYS A 69 0.20 8.65 1.78
CA CYS A 69 -0.45 8.85 0.48
C CYS A 69 -1.62 9.85 0.60
N ALA A 70 -2.05 10.46 -0.50
CA ALA A 70 -3.14 11.46 -0.48
C ALA A 70 -4.48 10.90 0.04
N ASP A 71 -4.73 9.59 -0.07
CA ASP A 71 -5.89 8.90 0.52
C ASP A 71 -5.77 8.62 2.03
N GLY A 72 -4.68 9.04 2.65
CA GLY A 72 -4.40 8.85 4.07
C GLY A 72 -3.64 7.57 4.41
N THR A 73 -3.30 6.74 3.43
CA THR A 73 -2.59 5.47 3.69
C THR A 73 -1.14 5.73 4.05
N PRO A 74 -0.67 5.34 5.25
CA PRO A 74 0.72 5.44 5.60
C PRO A 74 1.54 4.35 4.89
N PHE A 75 2.80 4.64 4.62
CA PHE A 75 3.76 3.66 4.14
C PHE A 75 5.10 3.80 4.86
N ASP A 76 5.78 2.67 5.05
CA ASP A 76 7.12 2.60 5.63
C ASP A 76 7.88 1.45 4.97
N MET A 77 8.94 1.81 4.25
CA MET A 77 9.84 0.91 3.55
C MET A 77 11.25 1.04 4.12
N PRO A 78 11.90 -0.06 4.53
CA PRO A 78 11.45 -1.45 4.44
C PRO A 78 10.65 -1.96 5.65
N SER A 79 10.30 -1.12 6.64
CA SER A 79 9.85 -1.63 7.95
C SER A 79 8.50 -2.33 7.92
N GLN A 80 7.55 -1.87 7.10
CA GLN A 80 6.19 -2.42 7.00
C GLN A 80 5.93 -3.07 5.64
N THR A 81 6.57 -2.55 4.60
CA THR A 81 6.42 -3.03 3.22
C THR A 81 7.76 -2.98 2.52
N PRO A 82 8.08 -3.90 1.59
CA PRO A 82 9.32 -3.84 0.84
C PRO A 82 9.39 -2.56 -0.01
N PRO A 83 10.60 -2.06 -0.29
CA PRO A 83 10.77 -1.02 -1.28
C PRO A 83 10.23 -1.44 -2.66
N PRO A 84 9.81 -0.48 -3.51
CA PRO A 84 9.33 -0.80 -4.85
C PRO A 84 10.43 -1.47 -5.68
N PRO A 85 10.06 -2.26 -6.71
CA PRO A 85 11.01 -2.77 -7.68
C PRO A 85 11.87 -1.64 -8.29
N PRO A 86 13.17 -1.86 -8.50
CA PRO A 86 14.05 -0.91 -9.19
C PRO A 86 13.51 -0.50 -10.56
N LEU A 87 13.59 0.80 -10.88
CA LEU A 87 13.29 1.30 -12.22
C LEU A 87 14.57 1.46 -13.02
N THR A 88 14.71 0.74 -14.12
CA THR A 88 15.78 0.98 -15.10
C THR A 88 15.49 2.29 -15.83
N LEU A 89 16.43 3.23 -15.79
CA LEU A 89 16.31 4.52 -16.45
C LEU A 89 16.65 4.38 -17.94
N LEU A 90 15.70 4.77 -18.78
CA LEU A 90 15.81 4.74 -20.23
C LEU A 90 15.72 6.17 -20.78
N PRO A 91 16.17 6.45 -22.02
CA PRO A 91 16.15 7.78 -22.61
C PRO A 91 14.75 8.44 -22.60
N GLU A 92 13.69 7.65 -22.74
CA GLU A 92 12.31 8.12 -22.66
C GLU A 92 11.97 8.76 -21.32
N HIS A 93 12.62 8.37 -20.21
CA HIS A 93 12.41 8.93 -18.87
C HIS A 93 13.04 10.31 -18.66
N LEU A 94 13.86 10.80 -19.61
CA LEU A 94 14.48 12.12 -19.50
C LEU A 94 13.42 13.23 -19.34
N GLN A 95 13.71 14.18 -18.45
CA GLN A 95 12.84 15.31 -18.12
C GLN A 95 11.46 14.92 -17.59
N GLN A 96 11.30 13.69 -17.07
CA GLN A 96 10.10 13.26 -16.36
C GLN A 96 10.33 13.23 -14.86
N THR A 97 9.28 13.52 -14.10
CA THR A 97 9.24 13.18 -12.67
C THR A 97 9.00 11.67 -12.54
N ILE A 98 9.74 11.00 -11.67
CA ILE A 98 9.45 9.61 -11.32
C ILE A 98 8.70 9.60 -10.00
N TYR A 99 7.48 9.09 -10.02
CA TYR A 99 6.61 9.04 -8.86
C TYR A 99 6.79 7.72 -8.10
N LEU A 100 6.69 7.78 -6.76
CA LEU A 100 6.30 6.61 -5.98
C LEU A 100 4.78 6.48 -6.04
N ALA A 101 4.30 5.44 -6.71
CA ALA A 101 2.90 5.25 -7.02
C ALA A 101 2.27 4.09 -6.25
N LEU A 102 1.02 4.29 -5.83
CA LEU A 102 0.17 3.28 -5.20
C LEU A 102 -1.15 3.16 -5.96
N PRO A 103 -1.67 1.95 -6.27
CA PRO A 103 -2.94 1.82 -6.96
C PRO A 103 -4.09 2.43 -6.14
N ILE A 104 -4.95 3.20 -6.81
CA ILE A 104 -6.14 3.78 -6.21
C ILE A 104 -7.15 2.67 -5.93
N ARG A 105 -7.69 2.71 -4.73
CA ARG A 105 -8.80 1.87 -4.28
C ARG A 105 -10.06 2.19 -5.09
N THR A 106 -10.59 1.22 -5.83
CA THR A 106 -11.84 1.37 -6.60
C THR A 106 -12.94 0.44 -6.08
N PRO A 107 -14.21 0.90 -6.02
CA PRO A 107 -15.33 0.02 -5.68
C PRO A 107 -15.39 -1.18 -6.63
N ASN A 108 -15.53 -2.37 -6.07
CA ASN A 108 -15.56 -3.65 -6.79
C ASN A 108 -14.24 -4.03 -7.50
N GLY A 109 -13.17 -3.25 -7.34
CA GLY A 109 -11.83 -3.62 -7.79
C GLY A 109 -11.19 -4.66 -6.88
N GLU A 110 -10.26 -5.43 -7.45
CA GLU A 110 -9.38 -6.31 -6.67
C GLU A 110 -8.43 -5.45 -5.83
N GLU A 111 -8.52 -5.54 -4.50
CA GLU A 111 -7.62 -4.81 -3.60
C GLU A 111 -6.35 -5.60 -3.29
N THR A 112 -6.41 -6.92 -3.30
CA THR A 112 -5.33 -7.84 -2.90
C THR A 112 -5.13 -8.90 -3.96
N THR A 113 -3.88 -9.08 -4.39
CA THR A 113 -3.52 -10.11 -5.36
C THR A 113 -2.64 -11.19 -4.73
N PHE A 114 -2.92 -12.44 -5.09
CA PHE A 114 -2.21 -13.63 -4.62
C PHE A 114 -1.08 -14.01 -5.58
N ASP A 115 -1.23 -13.66 -6.85
CA ASP A 115 -0.22 -13.83 -7.88
C ASP A 115 0.31 -12.45 -8.26
N ALA A 116 1.63 -12.26 -8.29
CA ALA A 116 2.24 -10.98 -8.67
C ALA A 116 2.13 -10.73 -10.19
N ALA A 117 0.93 -10.84 -10.74
CA ALA A 117 0.65 -10.71 -12.15
C ALA A 117 1.05 -9.32 -12.67
N PRO A 118 1.82 -9.24 -13.77
CA PRO A 118 2.12 -7.97 -14.42
C PRO A 118 0.81 -7.24 -14.78
N GLY A 119 0.72 -5.96 -14.43
CA GLY A 119 -0.46 -5.15 -14.73
C GLY A 119 -1.64 -5.27 -13.75
N SER A 120 -1.55 -6.09 -12.70
CA SER A 120 -2.55 -6.02 -11.61
C SER A 120 -2.59 -4.62 -11.02
N LEU A 121 -3.80 -4.10 -10.75
CA LEU A 121 -4.02 -2.84 -10.03
C LEU A 121 -4.39 -3.11 -8.56
N ALA A 122 -4.15 -4.34 -8.08
CA ALA A 122 -4.29 -4.64 -6.67
C ALA A 122 -3.28 -3.82 -5.86
N ARG A 123 -3.82 -3.18 -4.83
CA ARG A 123 -3.08 -2.32 -3.91
C ARG A 123 -2.14 -3.11 -3.00
N PHE A 124 -2.50 -4.36 -2.71
CA PHE A 124 -1.76 -5.24 -1.84
C PHE A 124 -1.31 -6.50 -2.59
N ASN A 125 -0.15 -7.02 -2.20
CA ASN A 125 0.25 -8.38 -2.53
C ASN A 125 0.31 -9.24 -1.26
N VAL A 126 -0.08 -10.50 -1.39
CA VAL A 126 -0.02 -11.46 -0.29
C VAL A 126 1.41 -11.93 -0.06
N PHE A 127 1.75 -12.19 1.20
CA PHE A 127 2.94 -12.93 1.61
C PHE A 127 2.62 -13.83 2.81
N GLU A 128 3.39 -14.91 2.97
CA GLU A 128 3.23 -15.84 4.09
C GLU A 128 4.23 -15.54 5.19
N THR A 129 3.78 -15.64 6.45
CA THR A 129 4.63 -15.50 7.62
C THR A 129 4.11 -16.32 8.80
N GLU A 130 4.98 -16.60 9.75
CA GLU A 130 4.64 -17.30 10.99
C GLU A 130 4.25 -16.27 12.06
N LEU A 131 3.00 -16.30 12.53
CA LEU A 131 2.56 -15.49 13.66
C LEU A 131 2.37 -16.35 14.90
N ARG A 132 2.94 -15.90 16.01
CA ARG A 132 2.76 -16.52 17.32
C ARG A 132 1.55 -15.92 18.03
N ASP A 133 0.75 -16.79 18.64
CA ASP A 133 -0.28 -16.36 19.59
C ASP A 133 0.36 -15.66 20.80
N SER A 134 -0.09 -14.43 21.08
CA SER A 134 0.41 -13.61 22.20
C SER A 134 -0.24 -13.97 23.53
N ASN A 135 -1.23 -14.86 23.55
CA ASN A 135 -1.80 -15.40 24.79
C ASN A 135 -0.81 -16.34 25.49
N SER A 136 -0.84 -16.38 26.82
CA SER A 136 0.06 -17.23 27.64
C SER A 136 -0.09 -18.73 27.38
N ILE A 137 -1.23 -19.15 26.84
CA ILE A 137 -1.56 -20.53 26.47
C ILE A 137 -1.35 -20.84 24.97
N GLY A 138 -0.65 -19.97 24.25
CA GLY A 138 -0.45 -20.09 22.81
C GLY A 138 0.22 -21.40 22.39
N GLN A 139 -0.25 -21.99 21.28
CA GLN A 139 0.19 -23.30 20.80
C GLN A 139 1.32 -23.21 19.75
N GLY A 140 2.24 -22.28 19.94
CA GLY A 140 3.31 -21.99 18.97
C GLY A 140 2.89 -21.05 17.84
N ALA A 141 3.78 -20.86 16.86
CA ALA A 141 3.49 -20.05 15.67
C ALA A 141 2.64 -20.83 14.65
N LYS A 142 1.87 -20.08 13.85
CA LYS A 142 1.08 -20.59 12.74
C LYS A 142 1.37 -19.77 11.49
N THR A 143 1.45 -20.45 10.35
CA THR A 143 1.51 -19.83 9.04
C THR A 143 0.22 -19.07 8.78
N VAL A 144 0.34 -17.80 8.44
CA VAL A 144 -0.76 -16.95 8.01
C VAL A 144 -0.38 -16.18 6.75
N GLN A 145 -1.39 -15.75 6.02
CA GLN A 145 -1.23 -14.86 4.88
C GLN A 145 -1.51 -13.42 5.32
N LEU A 146 -0.51 -12.56 5.13
CA LEU A 146 -0.60 -11.13 5.36
C LEU A 146 -0.48 -10.39 4.02
N SER A 147 -0.68 -9.08 4.07
CA SER A 147 -0.67 -8.22 2.89
C SER A 147 0.26 -7.05 3.11
N GLN A 148 1.01 -6.68 2.07
CA GLN A 148 1.92 -5.54 2.07
C GLN A 148 1.58 -4.62 0.88
N LEU A 149 1.88 -3.33 1.00
CA LEU A 149 1.56 -2.34 -0.03
C LEU A 149 2.39 -2.58 -1.28
N ARG A 150 1.72 -2.64 -2.43
CA ARG A 150 2.35 -2.78 -3.74
C ARG A 150 2.63 -1.40 -4.34
N MET A 151 3.75 -0.84 -3.91
CA MET A 151 4.24 0.45 -4.38
C MET A 151 5.17 0.27 -5.59
N MET A 152 5.12 1.20 -6.53
CA MET A 152 5.88 1.14 -7.79
C MET A 152 6.54 2.49 -8.09
N LEU A 153 7.71 2.46 -8.73
CA LEU A 153 8.29 3.66 -9.35
C LEU A 153 7.69 3.82 -10.74
N VAL A 154 7.00 4.93 -11.00
CA VAL A 154 6.25 5.16 -12.25
C VAL A 154 6.65 6.50 -12.85
N PRO A 155 7.13 6.54 -14.11
CA PRO A 155 7.37 7.80 -14.82
C PRO A 155 6.08 8.60 -15.01
N GLU A 156 6.19 9.93 -14.99
CA GLU A 156 5.05 10.84 -15.14
C GLU A 156 4.14 10.52 -16.32
N LYS A 157 4.68 10.15 -17.48
CA LYS A 157 3.89 9.82 -18.67
C LYS A 157 3.13 8.50 -18.57
N GLU A 158 3.54 7.61 -17.67
CA GLU A 158 2.90 6.31 -17.43
C GLU A 158 1.94 6.34 -16.22
N LEU A 159 1.93 7.44 -15.46
CA LEU A 159 1.06 7.62 -14.31
C LEU A 159 -0.38 7.88 -14.78
N THR A 160 -1.16 6.80 -14.89
CA THR A 160 -2.59 6.87 -15.23
C THR A 160 -3.45 7.26 -14.02
N SER A 161 -4.74 7.54 -14.25
CA SER A 161 -5.73 7.81 -13.19
C SER A 161 -6.01 6.60 -12.28
N ALA A 162 -5.43 5.44 -12.55
CA ALA A 162 -5.47 4.28 -11.66
C ALA A 162 -4.46 4.37 -10.50
N TRP A 163 -3.54 5.33 -10.54
CA TRP A 163 -2.45 5.46 -9.58
C TRP A 163 -2.54 6.77 -8.80
N MET A 164 -2.13 6.70 -7.54
CA MET A 164 -1.82 7.86 -6.72
C MET A 164 -0.30 7.99 -6.65
N GLY A 165 0.26 9.07 -7.21
CA GLY A 165 1.69 9.32 -7.24
C GLY A 165 2.13 10.32 -6.18
N LEU A 166 3.26 10.05 -5.53
CA LEU A 166 4.05 11.00 -4.76
C LEU A 166 5.28 11.40 -5.59
N PRO A 167 5.44 12.69 -5.94
CA PRO A 167 6.56 13.15 -6.76
C PRO A 167 7.91 13.13 -6.02
#